data_AF-A3X4S7-F1
#
_entry.id   AF-A3X4S7-F1
#
_cell.length_a   1.000
_cell.length_b   1.000
_cell.length_c   1.000
_cell.angle_alpha   90.00
_cell.angle_beta   90.00
_cell.angle_gamma   90.00
#
_symmetry.space_group_name_H-M   'P 1'
#
loop_
_entity.id
_entity.type
_entity.pdbx_description
1 polymer ?
#
loop_
_entity_poly.entity_id
_entity_poly.type
_entity_poly.pdbx_seq_one_letter_code
_entity_poly.pdbx_strand_id
1 'polypeptide(L)'
;MDPSPKMTASTPSAISLTRLGVVLTDRGSRYAVTGASVTSRAEVDQVLATLKKDRSYAKATHNTWAALLPTGALKADDGESGAGMVILRMLEREELRDHIIIVTRWYGGKKLGGDRFRRVQDAVRAYLDQQSS
;
A
#
# COMPACT_ATOMS: atom_id res chain seq x y z
N MET A 1 -43.54 18.27 10.40
CA MET A 1 -42.08 18.44 10.60
C MET A 1 -41.48 17.06 10.46
N ASP A 2 -40.85 16.81 9.32
CA ASP A 2 -40.26 15.53 8.94
C ASP A 2 -39.22 15.05 9.97
N PRO A 3 -39.18 13.76 10.32
CA PRO A 3 -37.99 13.19 10.93
C PRO A 3 -36.89 13.10 9.87
N SER A 4 -35.78 13.80 10.10
CA SER A 4 -34.56 13.71 9.29
C SER A 4 -34.18 12.25 9.02
N PRO A 5 -33.70 11.92 7.80
CA PRO A 5 -33.27 10.57 7.48
C PRO A 5 -32.08 10.18 8.35
N LYS A 6 -32.23 9.09 9.11
CA LYS A 6 -31.12 8.45 9.81
C LYS A 6 -30.17 7.91 8.73
N MET A 7 -29.01 8.54 8.56
CA MET A 7 -27.92 7.96 7.79
C MET A 7 -27.52 6.66 8.46
N THR A 8 -27.90 5.53 7.88
CA THR A 8 -27.46 4.22 8.33
C THR A 8 -25.98 4.09 7.99
N ALA A 9 -25.12 4.16 9.01
CA ALA A 9 -23.74 3.74 8.89
C ALA A 9 -23.75 2.26 8.49
N SER A 10 -23.42 1.97 7.23
CA SER A 10 -23.22 0.61 6.74
C SER A 10 -22.10 -0.04 7.55
N THR A 11 -22.35 -1.24 8.06
CA THR A 11 -21.30 -2.09 8.63
C THR A 11 -20.14 -2.19 7.62
N PRO A 12 -18.88 -1.90 8.00
CA PRO A 12 -17.79 -2.00 7.05
C PRO A 12 -17.69 -3.46 6.60
N SER A 13 -17.90 -3.69 5.30
CA SER A 13 -17.58 -4.95 4.64
C SER A 13 -16.10 -5.26 4.87
N ALA A 14 -15.74 -6.54 5.01
CA ALA A 14 -14.35 -6.93 5.20
C ALA A 14 -13.49 -6.40 4.03
N ILE A 15 -12.46 -5.61 4.35
CA ILE A 15 -11.59 -5.04 3.30
C ILE A 15 -10.85 -6.17 2.58
N SER A 16 -11.04 -6.23 1.25
CA SER A 16 -10.39 -7.19 0.38
C SER A 16 -9.02 -6.68 -0.07
N LEU A 17 -7.98 -7.49 0.15
CA LEU A 17 -6.61 -7.16 -0.25
C LEU A 17 -6.26 -7.83 -1.57
N THR A 18 -5.80 -7.05 -2.54
CA THR A 18 -5.16 -7.58 -3.75
C THR A 18 -3.67 -7.73 -3.47
N ARG A 19 -3.19 -8.97 -3.34
CA ARG A 19 -1.79 -9.30 -3.04
C ARG A 19 -1.16 -9.97 -4.25
N LEU A 20 -0.18 -9.34 -4.87
CA LEU A 20 0.55 -9.94 -6.01
C LEU A 20 1.72 -10.85 -5.58
N GLY A 21 1.97 -10.97 -4.27
CA GLY A 21 3.13 -11.67 -3.76
C GLY A 21 4.43 -10.97 -4.17
N VAL A 22 5.53 -11.73 -4.24
CA VAL A 22 6.84 -11.18 -4.63
C VAL A 22 6.87 -10.99 -6.15
N VAL A 23 6.94 -9.72 -6.57
CA VAL A 23 6.94 -9.32 -7.99
C VAL A 23 8.35 -9.13 -8.54
N LEU A 24 9.35 -8.88 -7.67
CA LEU A 24 10.75 -8.79 -8.10
C LEU A 24 11.74 -9.11 -6.98
N THR A 25 12.97 -9.43 -7.37
CA THR A 25 14.12 -9.62 -6.47
C THR A 25 15.34 -8.84 -7.00
N ASP A 26 16.10 -8.19 -6.13
CA ASP A 26 17.37 -7.50 -6.45
C ASP A 26 18.40 -7.71 -5.34
N ARG A 27 19.56 -8.29 -5.68
CA ARG A 27 20.69 -8.49 -4.74
C ARG A 27 20.25 -9.12 -3.40
N GLY A 28 19.35 -10.11 -3.48
CA GLY A 28 18.77 -10.83 -2.34
C GLY A 28 17.57 -10.12 -1.68
N SER A 29 17.36 -8.83 -1.92
CA SER A 29 16.15 -8.15 -1.47
C SER A 29 14.95 -8.58 -2.29
N ARG A 30 13.86 -8.94 -1.62
CA ARG A 30 12.60 -9.36 -2.25
C ARG A 30 11.56 -8.27 -2.05
N TYR A 31 10.78 -8.01 -3.08
CA TYR A 31 9.75 -6.97 -3.05
C TYR A 31 8.40 -7.57 -3.44
N ALA A 32 7.42 -7.37 -2.57
CA ALA A 32 6.03 -7.66 -2.83
C ALA A 32 5.21 -6.38 -2.86
N VAL A 33 4.04 -6.45 -3.48
CA VAL A 33 3.08 -5.34 -3.52
C VAL A 33 1.68 -5.84 -3.14
N THR A 34 0.99 -5.03 -2.36
CA THR A 34 -0.39 -5.22 -1.96
C THR A 34 -1.15 -3.92 -2.13
N GLY A 35 -2.41 -3.98 -2.55
CA GLY A 35 -3.28 -2.82 -2.54
C GLY A 35 -4.72 -3.15 -2.17
N ALA A 36 -5.49 -2.12 -1.86
CA ALA A 36 -6.91 -2.20 -1.53
C ALA A 36 -7.59 -0.85 -1.70
N SER A 37 -8.89 -0.88 -1.96
CA SER A 37 -9.73 0.32 -1.91
C SER A 37 -9.92 0.75 -0.45
N VAL A 38 -9.66 2.03 -0.18
CA VAL A 38 -9.79 2.67 1.13
C VAL A 38 -10.19 4.14 0.96
N THR A 39 -11.18 4.57 1.71
CA THR A 39 -11.72 5.94 1.71
C THR A 39 -11.46 6.67 3.02
N SER A 40 -10.92 5.98 4.04
CA SER A 40 -10.68 6.56 5.36
C SER A 40 -9.39 6.06 6.00
N ARG A 41 -8.91 6.82 7.00
CA ARG A 41 -7.77 6.41 7.84
C ARG A 41 -8.05 5.08 8.56
N ALA A 42 -9.27 4.88 9.04
CA ALA A 42 -9.64 3.65 9.74
C ALA A 42 -9.50 2.42 8.83
N GLU A 43 -9.88 2.56 7.56
CA GLU A 43 -9.73 1.49 6.56
C GLU A 43 -8.26 1.22 6.22
N VAL A 44 -7.43 2.27 6.11
CA VAL A 44 -5.97 2.12 5.99
C VAL A 44 -5.40 1.30 7.16
N ASP A 45 -5.78 1.63 8.40
CA ASP A 45 -5.31 0.92 9.58
C ASP A 45 -5.78 -0.56 9.58
N GLN A 46 -7.01 -0.83 9.13
CA GLN A 46 -7.54 -2.19 8.95
C GLN A 46 -6.80 -2.98 7.87
N VAL A 47 -6.45 -2.35 6.75
CA VAL A 47 -5.65 -2.96 5.67
C VAL A 47 -4.28 -3.37 6.20
N LEU A 48 -3.58 -2.48 6.90
CA LEU A 48 -2.27 -2.74 7.48
C LEU A 48 -2.33 -3.86 8.52
N ALA A 49 -3.34 -3.85 9.39
CA ALA A 49 -3.57 -4.92 10.36
C ALA A 49 -3.83 -6.27 9.67
N THR A 50 -4.63 -6.28 8.60
CA THR A 50 -4.98 -7.49 7.85
C THR A 50 -3.79 -8.03 7.07
N LEU A 51 -2.94 -7.17 6.50
CA LEU A 51 -1.67 -7.57 5.89
C LEU A 51 -0.76 -8.27 6.91
N LYS A 52 -0.63 -7.69 8.10
CA LYS A 52 0.24 -8.21 9.18
C LYS A 52 -0.32 -9.45 9.90
N LYS A 53 -1.53 -9.93 9.56
CA LYS A 53 -1.97 -11.28 9.98
C LYS A 53 -1.10 -12.37 9.35
N ASP A 54 -0.53 -12.12 8.18
CA ASP A 54 0.51 -12.97 7.61
C ASP A 54 1.85 -12.69 8.29
N ARG A 55 2.41 -13.74 8.92
CA ARG A 55 3.65 -13.65 9.69
C ARG A 55 4.86 -13.24 8.85
N SER A 56 4.88 -13.58 7.55
CA SER A 56 5.95 -13.18 6.64
C SER A 56 5.98 -11.67 6.44
N TYR A 57 4.80 -11.05 6.25
CA TYR A 57 4.64 -9.61 6.08
C TYR A 57 4.83 -8.86 7.40
N ALA A 58 4.36 -9.43 8.51
CA ALA A 58 4.58 -8.87 9.85
C ALA A 58 6.07 -8.79 10.22
N LYS A 59 6.89 -9.73 9.74
CA LYS A 59 8.34 -9.78 9.93
C LYS A 59 9.14 -9.19 8.77
N ALA A 60 8.48 -8.59 7.79
CA ALA A 60 9.19 -7.95 6.69
C ALA A 60 10.06 -6.81 7.22
N THR A 61 11.14 -6.50 6.50
CA THR A 61 12.04 -5.42 6.90
C THR A 61 11.34 -4.08 6.82
N HIS A 62 10.55 -3.87 5.77
CA HIS A 62 9.75 -2.66 5.56
C HIS A 62 8.40 -3.01 4.92
N ASN A 63 7.33 -2.39 5.40
CA ASN A 63 6.01 -2.30 4.77
C ASN A 63 5.71 -0.83 4.51
N THR A 64 6.39 -0.26 3.52
CA THR A 64 6.22 1.14 3.11
C THR A 64 4.93 1.30 2.33
N TRP A 65 4.17 2.37 2.57
CA TRP A 65 2.88 2.55 1.91
C TRP A 65 2.52 4.02 1.68
N ALA A 66 1.59 4.22 0.75
CA ALA A 66 0.86 5.49 0.57
C ALA A 66 -0.59 5.22 0.19
N ALA A 67 -1.46 6.17 0.52
CA ALA A 67 -2.87 6.15 0.18
C ALA A 67 -3.34 7.54 -0.27
N LEU A 68 -4.20 7.60 -1.28
CA LEU A 68 -4.93 8.80 -1.67
C LEU A 68 -6.38 8.66 -1.22
N LEU A 69 -6.75 9.35 -0.15
CA LEU A 69 -8.12 9.34 0.39
C LEU A 69 -8.89 10.58 -0.09
N PRO A 70 -10.23 10.61 0.03
CA PRO A 70 -11.03 11.81 -0.23
C PRO A 70 -10.59 13.01 0.62
N THR A 71 -10.07 12.74 1.81
CA THR A 71 -9.61 13.75 2.78
C THR A 71 -8.16 14.17 2.58
N GLY A 72 -7.43 13.55 1.64
CA GLY A 72 -6.04 13.86 1.33
C GLY A 72 -5.12 12.64 1.35
N ALA A 73 -3.85 12.90 1.06
CA ALA A 73 -2.82 11.88 0.98
C ALA A 73 -2.31 11.47 2.37
N LEU A 74 -2.07 10.17 2.56
CA LEU A 74 -1.37 9.58 3.70
C LEU A 74 -0.20 8.71 3.21
N LYS A 75 0.86 8.59 4.01
CA LYS A 75 2.00 7.72 3.69
C LYS A 75 2.79 7.35 4.95
N ALA A 76 3.51 6.24 4.89
CA ALA A 76 4.56 5.93 5.86
C ALA A 76 5.73 5.17 5.22
N ASP A 77 6.94 5.46 5.67
CA ASP A 77 8.16 4.88 5.13
C ASP A 77 8.52 3.51 5.75
N ASP A 78 8.03 3.23 6.97
CA ASP A 78 8.36 2.03 7.77
C ASP A 78 9.87 1.77 7.89
N GLY A 79 10.65 2.83 8.11
CA GLY A 79 12.12 2.76 8.19
C GLY A 79 12.85 2.81 6.85
N GLU A 80 12.15 2.71 5.71
CA GLU A 80 12.73 2.90 4.36
C GLU A 80 12.57 4.36 3.91
N SER A 81 13.31 5.27 4.55
CA SER A 81 13.15 6.72 4.38
C SER A 81 13.07 7.15 2.91
N GLY A 82 12.02 7.90 2.59
CA GLY A 82 11.70 8.43 1.27
C GLY A 82 10.81 7.54 0.39
N ALA A 83 10.68 6.24 0.69
CA ALA A 83 9.95 5.32 -0.18
C ALA A 83 8.43 5.56 -0.18
N GLY A 84 7.83 6.03 0.91
CA GLY A 84 6.40 6.35 0.95
C GLY A 84 6.04 7.51 0.02
N MET A 85 6.93 8.50 -0.12
CA MET A 85 6.75 9.57 -1.11
C MET A 85 6.84 9.08 -2.56
N VAL A 86 7.63 8.04 -2.81
CA VAL A 86 7.72 7.42 -4.15
C VAL A 86 6.38 6.79 -4.52
N ILE A 87 5.80 6.00 -3.61
CA ILE A 87 4.49 5.36 -3.83
C ILE A 87 3.40 6.42 -4.01
N LEU A 88 3.37 7.44 -3.15
CA LEU A 88 2.37 8.51 -3.22
C LEU A 88 2.37 9.22 -4.57
N ARG A 89 3.55 9.62 -5.07
CA ARG A 89 3.66 10.31 -6.37
C ARG A 89 3.18 9.46 -7.54
N MET A 90 3.30 8.13 -7.44
CA MET A 90 2.79 7.23 -8.46
C MET A 90 1.28 7.13 -8.41
N LEU A 91 0.69 7.02 -7.21
CA LEU A 91 -0.77 7.09 -7.04
C LEU A 91 -1.34 8.40 -7.59
N GLU A 92 -0.70 9.53 -7.29
CA GLU A 92 -1.11 10.86 -7.77
C GLU A 92 -1.04 10.97 -9.29
N ARG A 93 0.03 10.45 -9.90
CA ARG A 93 0.23 10.48 -11.35
C ARG A 93 -0.80 9.63 -12.10
N GLU A 94 -1.14 8.46 -11.57
CA GLU A 94 -2.12 7.55 -12.16
C GLU A 94 -3.56 7.89 -11.73
N GLU A 95 -3.74 8.97 -10.95
CA GLU A 95 -5.01 9.41 -10.39
C GLU A 95 -5.77 8.30 -9.63
N LEU A 96 -5.04 7.34 -9.05
CA LEU A 96 -5.61 6.21 -8.32
C LEU A 96 -6.04 6.65 -6.92
N ARG A 97 -7.25 7.19 -6.84
CA ARG A 97 -7.92 7.67 -5.62
C ARG A 97 -8.61 6.54 -4.88
N ASP A 98 -8.95 6.81 -3.63
CA ASP A 98 -9.65 5.92 -2.71
C ASP A 98 -8.94 4.57 -2.59
N HIS A 99 -7.61 4.61 -2.56
CA HIS A 99 -6.77 3.43 -2.68
C HIS A 99 -5.49 3.55 -1.86
N ILE A 100 -5.01 2.41 -1.36
CA ILE A 100 -3.72 2.25 -0.72
C ILE A 100 -2.86 1.27 -1.52
N ILE A 101 -1.57 1.57 -1.65
CA ILE A 101 -0.55 0.62 -2.09
C ILE A 101 0.52 0.48 -1.01
N ILE A 102 0.86 -0.77 -0.71
CA ILE A 102 1.89 -1.18 0.23
C ILE A 102 2.95 -1.96 -0.54
N VAL A 103 4.18 -1.47 -0.48
CA VAL A 103 5.36 -2.21 -0.95
C VAL A 103 6.04 -2.84 0.25
N THR A 104 6.05 -4.18 0.27
CA THR A 104 6.71 -4.96 1.30
C THR A 104 8.08 -5.39 0.82
N ARG A 105 9.11 -5.07 1.60
CA ARG A 105 10.49 -5.43 1.32
C ARG A 105 11.06 -6.35 2.40
N TRP A 106 11.66 -7.45 1.97
CA TRP A 106 12.56 -8.26 2.80
C TRP A 106 14.01 -7.96 2.40
N TYR A 107 14.82 -7.46 3.34
CA TYR A 107 16.22 -7.09 3.08
C TYR A 107 17.09 -8.33 2.87
N GLY A 108 17.90 -8.32 1.80
CA GLY A 108 18.73 -9.45 1.40
C GLY A 108 20.19 -9.39 1.85
N GLY A 109 20.55 -8.50 2.77
CA GLY A 109 21.93 -8.35 3.25
C GLY A 109 22.81 -7.39 2.44
N LYS A 110 22.43 -6.98 1.22
CA LYS A 110 23.17 -6.02 0.39
C LYS A 110 22.48 -4.66 0.30
N LYS A 111 23.20 -3.58 0.63
CA LYS A 111 22.71 -2.20 0.51
C LYS A 111 22.51 -1.85 -0.96
N LEU A 112 21.32 -1.36 -1.30
CA LEU A 112 20.97 -0.96 -2.67
C LEU A 112 21.16 0.54 -2.93
N GLY A 113 21.39 1.35 -1.88
CA GLY A 113 21.45 2.81 -2.02
C GLY A 113 20.16 3.35 -2.65
N GLY A 114 20.30 4.23 -3.65
CA GLY A 114 19.18 4.82 -4.39
C GLY A 114 18.35 3.82 -5.21
N ASP A 115 18.94 2.69 -5.63
CA ASP A 115 18.26 1.70 -6.48
C ASP A 115 17.01 1.11 -5.81
N ARG A 116 16.96 1.11 -4.48
CA ARG A 116 15.79 0.65 -3.72
C ARG A 116 14.52 1.40 -4.14
N PHE A 117 14.63 2.70 -4.43
CA PHE A 117 13.50 3.50 -4.87
C PHE A 117 13.01 3.09 -6.25
N ARG A 118 13.94 2.74 -7.17
CA ARG A 118 13.58 2.18 -8.46
C ARG A 118 12.81 0.85 -8.29
N ARG A 119 13.21 0.02 -7.34
CA ARG A 119 12.50 -1.25 -7.03
C ARG A 119 11.13 -1.03 -6.40
N VAL A 120 10.98 0.00 -5.55
CA VAL A 120 9.67 0.42 -5.06
C VAL A 120 8.78 0.83 -6.22
N GLN A 121 9.29 1.64 -7.16
CA GLN A 121 8.54 2.03 -8.36
C GLN A 121 8.15 0.83 -9.21
N ASP A 122 9.08 -0.08 -9.49
CA ASP A 122 8.82 -1.29 -10.28
C ASP A 122 7.73 -2.16 -9.63
N ALA A 123 7.73 -2.30 -8.30
CA ALA A 123 6.71 -3.03 -7.58
C ALA A 123 5.33 -2.37 -7.67
N VAL A 124 5.27 -1.03 -7.60
CA VAL A 124 4.01 -0.29 -7.78
C VAL A 124 3.51 -0.41 -9.23
N ARG A 125 4.38 -0.33 -10.24
CA ARG A 125 3.99 -0.54 -11.65
C ARG A 125 3.35 -1.91 -11.86
N ALA A 126 3.97 -2.97 -11.34
CA ALA A 126 3.43 -4.31 -11.42
C ALA A 126 2.00 -4.42 -10.84
N TYR A 127 1.69 -3.64 -9.80
CA TYR A 127 0.33 -3.55 -9.25
C TYR A 127 -0.63 -2.83 -10.19
N LEU A 128 -0.23 -1.67 -10.72
CA LEU A 128 -1.05 -0.86 -11.62
C LEU A 128 -1.38 -1.59 -12.92
N ASP A 129 -0.40 -2.30 -13.50
CA ASP A 129 -0.58 -3.08 -14.73
C ASP A 129 -1.67 -4.16 -14.58
N GLN A 130 -1.84 -4.71 -13.37
CA GLN A 130 -2.89 -5.69 -13.05
C GLN A 130 -4.27 -5.06 -12.83
N GLN A 131 -4.36 -3.75 -12.54
CA GLN A 131 -5.64 -3.06 -12.38
C GLN A 131 -6.23 -2.61 -13.73
N SER A 132 -5.40 -2.47 -14.76
CA SER A 132 -5.82 -2.06 -16.11
C SER A 132 -6.20 -3.23 -17.04
N SER A 133 -6.26 -4.47 -16.52
CA SER A 133 -6.57 -5.69 -17.28
C SER A 133 -7.95 -6.25 -16.97
#